data_AF-A0A839XRA2-F1
#
_entry.id   AF-A0A839XRA2-F1
#
_cell.length_a   1.000
_cell.length_b   1.000
_cell.length_c   1.000
_cell.angle_alpha   90.00
_cell.angle_beta   90.00
_cell.angle_gamma   90.00
#
_symmetry.space_group_name_H-M   'P 1'
#
loop_
_entity.id
_entity.type
_entity.pdbx_description
1 polymer ?
#
loop_
_entity_poly.entity_id
_entity_poly.type
_entity_poly.pdbx_seq_one_letter_code
_entity_poly.pdbx_strand_id
1 'polypeptide(L)'
;MRWIVLALGVLAATAIAVGVHRFRKAAVVVAVVTALAGLSATGAYAQTTASVPHTGSLPMSDPSGDGTDPMGRQGGQGGPGTGTVSAELTAALQDTDTDWAAAAMGAQGQGSLQLASGRPVMAIGGFNGGDPAPTLAQFKQWVSEGRIAYFVSECGMGGGMGGPGGGPGRSGSGSEISSWVEANFEGTTIGGATVYDLR
;
A
#
# COMPACT_ATOMS: atom_id res chain seq x y z
N MET A 1 11.88 -25.57 4.36
CA MET A 1 13.09 -24.86 4.85
C MET A 1 13.31 -24.99 6.36
N ARG A 2 12.32 -24.71 7.23
CA ARG A 2 12.44 -24.85 8.70
C ARG A 2 13.06 -26.17 9.21
N TRP A 3 12.61 -27.30 8.69
CA TRP A 3 13.09 -28.63 9.11
C TRP A 3 14.51 -28.96 8.63
N ILE A 4 14.93 -28.37 7.50
CA ILE A 4 16.26 -28.59 6.92
C ILE A 4 17.32 -27.82 7.72
N VAL A 5 17.02 -26.56 8.07
CA VAL A 5 17.89 -25.74 8.93
C VAL A 5 18.04 -26.39 10.32
N LEU A 6 16.94 -26.91 10.88
CA LEU A 6 16.96 -27.59 12.17
C LEU A 6 17.78 -28.88 12.12
N ALA A 7 17.61 -29.71 11.08
CA ALA A 7 18.40 -30.92 10.89
C ALA A 7 19.91 -30.63 10.71
N LEU A 8 20.26 -29.59 9.95
CA LEU A 8 21.65 -29.17 9.75
C LEU A 8 22.27 -28.60 11.03
N GLY A 9 21.52 -27.81 11.80
CA GLY A 9 21.96 -27.31 13.11
C GLY A 9 22.23 -28.44 14.11
N VAL A 10 21.35 -29.44 14.17
CA VAL A 10 21.53 -30.62 15.03
C VAL A 10 22.74 -31.45 14.60
N LEU A 11 22.94 -31.64 13.29
CA LEU A 11 24.12 -32.34 12.75
C LEU A 11 25.42 -31.62 13.11
N ALA A 12 25.47 -30.29 12.93
CA ALA A 12 26.64 -29.48 13.28
C ALA A 12 26.95 -29.54 14.79
N ALA A 13 25.93 -29.41 15.65
CA ALA A 13 26.09 -29.51 17.10
C ALA A 13 26.57 -30.91 17.52
N THR A 14 26.06 -31.96 16.88
CA THR A 14 26.47 -33.35 17.15
C THR A 14 27.91 -33.59 16.69
N ALA A 15 28.32 -33.05 15.53
CA ALA A 15 29.69 -33.15 15.05
C ALA A 15 30.70 -32.44 15.98
N ILE A 16 30.29 -31.31 16.58
CA ILE A 16 31.10 -30.62 17.60
C ILE A 16 31.20 -31.47 18.87
N ALA A 17 30.08 -32.01 19.35
CA ALA A 17 30.00 -32.83 20.58
C ALA A 17 30.78 -34.15 20.48
N VAL A 18 30.72 -34.83 19.33
CA VAL A 18 31.50 -36.06 19.06
C VAL A 18 32.98 -35.73 18.76
N GLY A 19 33.33 -34.45 18.71
CA GLY A 19 34.69 -34.00 18.64
C GLY A 19 35.29 -34.11 17.25
N VAL A 20 34.56 -33.80 16.19
CA VAL A 20 35.13 -33.80 14.81
C VAL A 20 36.22 -32.73 14.65
N HIS A 21 36.32 -31.77 15.58
CA HIS A 21 37.35 -30.72 15.64
C HIS A 21 38.81 -31.24 15.73
N ARG A 22 39.05 -32.46 16.25
CA ARG A 22 40.38 -33.12 16.23
C ARG A 22 40.85 -33.50 14.82
N PHE A 23 39.96 -33.48 13.83
CA PHE A 23 40.28 -33.75 12.43
C PHE A 23 40.09 -32.49 11.58
N ARG A 24 41.16 -31.69 11.42
CA ARG A 24 41.15 -30.38 10.73
C ARG A 24 40.37 -30.35 9.41
N LYS A 25 40.52 -31.37 8.56
CA LYS A 25 39.83 -31.43 7.26
C LYS A 25 38.31 -31.60 7.40
N ALA A 26 37.87 -32.45 8.32
CA ALA A 26 36.45 -32.68 8.58
C ALA A 26 35.79 -31.47 9.23
N ALA A 27 36.49 -30.80 10.15
CA ALA A 27 36.01 -29.56 10.78
C ALA A 27 35.81 -28.42 9.75
N VAL A 28 36.72 -28.26 8.79
CA VAL A 28 36.59 -27.26 7.72
C VAL A 28 35.40 -27.58 6.81
N VAL A 29 35.19 -28.84 6.43
CA VAL A 29 34.03 -29.23 5.61
C VAL A 29 32.72 -28.94 6.34
N VAL A 30 32.61 -29.29 7.62
CA VAL A 30 31.41 -29.00 8.42
C VAL A 30 31.16 -27.49 8.53
N ALA A 31 32.21 -26.69 8.77
CA ALA A 31 32.09 -25.24 8.85
C ALA A 31 31.62 -24.61 7.53
N VAL A 32 32.18 -25.04 6.39
CA VAL A 32 31.78 -24.57 5.06
C VAL A 32 30.33 -24.95 4.74
N VAL A 33 29.94 -26.20 5.02
CA VAL A 33 28.56 -26.66 4.78
C VAL A 33 27.57 -25.88 5.64
N THR A 34 27.90 -25.61 6.91
CA THR A 34 27.03 -24.84 7.81
C THR A 34 26.92 -23.38 7.36
N ALA A 35 28.01 -22.77 6.90
CA ALA A 35 28.00 -21.41 6.36
C ALA A 35 27.16 -21.31 5.07
N LEU A 36 27.34 -22.25 4.14
CA LEU A 36 26.55 -22.32 2.91
C LEU A 36 25.06 -22.53 3.20
N ALA A 37 24.73 -23.40 4.15
CA ALA A 37 23.36 -23.61 4.60
C ALA A 37 22.74 -22.35 5.22
N GLY A 38 23.48 -21.64 6.07
CA GLY A 38 23.03 -20.37 6.66
C GLY A 38 22.74 -19.32 5.60
N LEU A 39 23.64 -19.15 4.62
CA LEU A 39 23.46 -18.21 3.51
C LEU A 39 22.29 -18.60 2.59
N SER A 40 22.05 -19.90 2.39
CA SER A 40 20.93 -20.37 1.59
C SER A 40 19.56 -20.03 2.21
N ALA A 41 19.47 -19.93 3.54
CA ALA A 41 18.24 -19.51 4.22
C ALA A 41 17.93 -18.03 3.94
N THR A 42 18.95 -17.15 4.01
CA THR A 42 18.81 -15.73 3.66
C THR A 42 18.46 -15.55 2.18
N GLY A 43 19.10 -16.33 1.30
CA GLY A 43 18.81 -16.33 -0.13
C GLY A 43 17.38 -16.75 -0.45
N ALA A 44 16.87 -17.80 0.19
CA ALA A 44 15.48 -18.24 0.03
C ALA A 44 14.48 -17.17 0.52
N TYR A 45 14.78 -16.50 1.63
CA TYR A 45 13.95 -15.40 2.16
C TYR A 45 13.84 -14.24 1.15
N ALA A 46 14.99 -13.81 0.60
CA ALA A 46 15.05 -12.77 -0.41
C ALA A 46 14.30 -13.16 -1.70
N GLN A 47 14.42 -14.43 -2.13
CA GLN A 47 13.68 -14.93 -3.29
C GLN A 47 12.17 -14.92 -3.05
N THR A 48 11.69 -15.39 -1.90
CA THR A 48 10.26 -15.36 -1.58
C THR A 48 9.73 -13.93 -1.60
N THR A 49 10.40 -12.99 -0.95
CA THR A 49 9.99 -11.57 -0.95
C THR A 49 9.98 -10.97 -2.36
N ALA A 50 10.97 -11.28 -3.20
CA ALA A 50 11.07 -10.76 -4.58
C ALA A 50 10.04 -11.38 -5.54
N SER A 51 9.61 -12.61 -5.27
CA SER A 51 8.66 -13.36 -6.12
C SER A 51 7.19 -13.06 -5.84
N VAL A 52 6.89 -12.40 -4.72
CA VAL A 52 5.52 -12.04 -4.34
C VAL A 52 5.25 -10.59 -4.75
N PRO A 53 4.28 -10.34 -5.65
CA PRO A 53 3.85 -8.97 -5.94
C PRO A 53 3.17 -8.38 -4.69
N HIS A 54 3.59 -7.18 -4.31
CA HIS A 54 3.03 -6.44 -3.17
C HIS A 54 2.13 -5.31 -3.67
N THR A 55 0.96 -5.15 -3.04
CA THR A 55 0.00 -4.10 -3.36
C THR A 55 -0.40 -3.35 -2.10
N GLY A 56 -0.49 -2.03 -2.17
CA GLY A 56 -0.80 -1.14 -1.05
C GLY A 56 0.41 -0.38 -0.54
N SER A 57 0.18 0.51 0.42
CA SER A 57 1.18 1.46 0.91
C SER A 57 2.18 0.92 1.94
N LEU A 58 1.96 -0.30 2.44
CA LEU A 58 2.76 -0.92 3.49
C LEU A 58 3.22 -2.31 3.05
N PRO A 59 4.16 -2.42 2.10
CA PRO A 59 4.70 -3.71 1.69
C PRO A 59 5.43 -4.36 2.87
N MET A 60 5.05 -5.58 3.23
CA MET A 60 5.66 -6.35 4.32
C MET A 60 6.52 -7.48 3.74
N SER A 61 7.73 -7.65 4.28
CA SER A 61 8.69 -8.68 3.86
C SER A 61 8.50 -9.99 4.63
N ASP A 62 7.28 -10.53 4.67
CA ASP A 62 6.97 -11.81 5.35
C ASP A 62 7.05 -13.00 4.35
N PRO A 63 7.86 -14.03 4.62
CA PRO A 63 7.94 -15.26 3.81
C PRO A 63 6.66 -16.06 3.76
N SER A 64 5.75 -15.85 4.72
CA SER A 64 4.51 -16.62 4.82
C SER A 64 3.55 -16.25 3.69
N GLY A 65 3.72 -15.09 3.04
CA GLY A 65 2.80 -14.60 2.00
C GLY A 65 1.42 -14.21 2.53
N ASP A 66 1.14 -14.47 3.82
CA ASP A 66 -0.12 -14.23 4.50
C ASP A 66 -0.27 -12.79 5.03
N GLY A 67 0.79 -11.98 4.87
CA GLY A 67 0.80 -10.54 5.19
C GLY A 67 0.37 -10.21 6.61
N THR A 68 0.50 -11.15 7.56
CA THR A 68 0.03 -10.95 8.92
C THR A 68 0.83 -9.85 9.62
N ASP A 69 0.15 -8.77 10.02
CA ASP A 69 0.78 -7.68 10.77
C ASP A 69 1.22 -8.17 12.18
N PRO A 70 2.08 -7.43 12.90
CA PRO A 70 2.50 -7.77 14.27
C PRO A 70 1.34 -7.87 15.28
N MET A 71 0.13 -7.45 14.90
CA MET A 71 -1.11 -7.55 15.68
C MET A 71 -1.96 -8.76 15.29
N GLY A 72 -1.43 -9.66 14.43
CA GLY A 72 -2.10 -10.90 14.02
C GLY A 72 -3.22 -10.70 12.99
N ARG A 73 -3.30 -9.54 12.33
CA ARG A 73 -4.26 -9.31 11.25
C ARG A 73 -3.69 -9.83 9.95
N GLN A 74 -4.36 -10.79 9.33
CA GLN A 74 -4.03 -11.30 8.00
C GLN A 74 -4.12 -10.18 6.97
N GLY A 75 -2.97 -9.65 6.56
CA GLY A 75 -2.87 -8.76 5.42
C GLY A 75 -3.03 -9.59 4.16
N GLY A 76 -4.27 -9.79 3.74
CA GLY A 76 -4.54 -10.29 2.40
C GLY A 76 -3.82 -9.44 1.35
N GLN A 77 -3.66 -10.00 0.15
CA GLN A 77 -3.25 -9.26 -1.05
C GLN A 77 -4.14 -8.03 -1.19
N GLY A 78 -3.68 -6.90 -0.65
CA GLY A 78 -4.52 -5.75 -0.46
C GLY A 78 -4.48 -5.16 0.95
N GLY A 79 -3.38 -4.46 1.28
CA GLY A 79 -3.37 -3.60 2.45
C GLY A 79 -4.47 -2.51 2.37
N PRO A 80 -4.79 -1.82 3.49
CA PRO A 80 -5.70 -0.69 3.48
C PRO A 80 -5.31 0.31 2.38
N GLY A 81 -6.21 0.56 1.40
CA GLY A 81 -5.94 1.42 0.24
C GLY A 81 -5.92 0.74 -1.13
N THR A 82 -6.06 -0.59 -1.18
CA THR A 82 -6.03 -1.40 -2.42
C THR A 82 -7.40 -1.62 -3.08
N GLY A 83 -8.28 -0.63 -3.00
CA GLY A 83 -9.50 -0.67 -3.81
C GLY A 83 -9.13 -0.77 -5.29
N THR A 84 -9.57 -1.83 -5.97
CA THR A 84 -9.45 -1.94 -7.42
C THR A 84 -10.23 -0.82 -8.06
N VAL A 85 -9.53 0.10 -8.74
CA VAL A 85 -10.14 1.16 -9.53
C VAL A 85 -10.83 0.51 -10.73
N SER A 86 -12.12 0.80 -10.91
CA SER A 86 -12.91 0.26 -12.02
C SER A 86 -12.38 0.73 -13.37
N ALA A 87 -12.63 -0.05 -14.42
CA ALA A 87 -12.19 0.30 -15.78
C ALA A 87 -12.88 1.59 -16.26
N GLU A 88 -14.13 1.79 -15.86
CA GLU A 88 -14.92 2.98 -16.16
C GLU A 88 -14.33 4.23 -15.52
N LEU A 89 -13.93 4.15 -14.23
CA LEU A 89 -13.29 5.29 -13.56
C LEU A 89 -11.90 5.55 -14.15
N THR A 90 -11.14 4.50 -14.43
CA THR A 90 -9.83 4.60 -15.09
C THR A 90 -9.95 5.34 -16.42
N ALA A 91 -10.93 4.97 -17.27
CA ALA A 91 -11.16 5.61 -18.55
C ALA A 91 -11.59 7.08 -18.40
N ALA A 92 -12.48 7.39 -17.46
CA ALA A 92 -12.92 8.76 -17.19
C ALA A 92 -11.74 9.66 -16.77
N LEU A 93 -10.81 9.15 -15.96
CA LEU A 93 -9.62 9.90 -15.57
C LEU A 93 -8.63 10.07 -16.73
N GLN A 94 -8.47 9.05 -17.57
CA GLN A 94 -7.57 9.09 -18.73
C GLN A 94 -7.98 10.09 -19.80
N ASP A 95 -9.27 10.37 -19.93
CA ASP A 95 -9.85 11.33 -20.89
C ASP A 95 -9.68 12.81 -20.46
N THR A 96 -9.03 13.06 -19.32
CA THR A 96 -8.79 14.42 -18.83
C THR A 96 -7.46 14.98 -19.35
N ASP A 97 -7.43 16.29 -19.61
CA ASP A 97 -6.22 17.04 -19.98
C ASP A 97 -5.80 18.09 -18.93
N THR A 98 -6.45 18.10 -17.77
CA THR A 98 -6.13 19.01 -16.66
C THR A 98 -4.80 18.64 -15.98
N ASP A 99 -4.21 19.61 -15.27
CA ASP A 99 -3.02 19.39 -14.43
C ASP A 99 -3.21 18.21 -13.48
N TRP A 100 -4.42 18.10 -12.91
CA TRP A 100 -4.84 17.01 -12.05
C TRP A 100 -6.12 16.39 -12.62
N ALA A 101 -6.05 15.12 -13.01
CA ALA A 101 -7.20 14.37 -13.48
C ALA A 101 -8.26 14.20 -12.39
N ALA A 102 -7.81 14.00 -11.15
CA ALA A 102 -8.67 13.96 -10.00
C ALA A 102 -8.00 14.52 -8.76
N ALA A 103 -8.81 14.87 -7.76
CA ALA A 103 -8.42 15.04 -6.39
C ALA A 103 -9.11 13.96 -5.52
N ALA A 104 -8.36 13.35 -4.62
CA ALA A 104 -8.84 12.28 -3.75
C ALA A 104 -8.38 12.51 -2.31
N MET A 105 -9.19 12.02 -1.37
CA MET A 105 -8.88 12.08 0.05
C MET A 105 -7.75 11.13 0.41
N GLY A 106 -6.69 11.66 1.01
CA GLY A 106 -5.55 10.87 1.47
C GLY A 106 -4.62 10.38 0.34
N ALA A 107 -3.39 10.02 0.71
CA ALA A 107 -2.39 9.50 -0.21
C ALA A 107 -2.76 8.11 -0.80
N GLN A 108 -3.59 7.36 -0.09
CA GLN A 108 -4.00 6.01 -0.49
C GLN A 108 -4.92 6.01 -1.71
N GLY A 109 -6.01 6.79 -1.65
CA GLY A 109 -6.94 6.93 -2.76
C GLY A 109 -6.26 7.59 -3.96
N GLN A 110 -5.45 8.61 -3.70
CA GLN A 110 -4.64 9.26 -4.73
C GLN A 110 -3.71 8.28 -5.45
N GLY A 111 -2.94 7.48 -4.69
CA GLY A 111 -1.99 6.52 -5.26
C GLY A 111 -2.68 5.48 -6.15
N SER A 112 -3.80 4.91 -5.69
CA SER A 112 -4.55 3.91 -6.46
C SER A 112 -5.12 4.47 -7.77
N LEU A 113 -5.69 5.68 -7.74
CA LEU A 113 -6.20 6.34 -8.96
C LEU A 113 -5.08 6.72 -9.92
N GLN A 114 -3.95 7.23 -9.42
CA GLN A 114 -2.81 7.62 -10.25
C GLN A 114 -2.16 6.41 -10.91
N LEU A 115 -2.01 5.29 -10.19
CA LEU A 115 -1.45 4.06 -10.76
C LEU A 115 -2.38 3.44 -11.80
N ALA A 116 -3.70 3.47 -11.56
CA ALA A 116 -4.67 2.90 -12.50
C ALA A 116 -4.81 3.74 -13.78
N SER A 117 -4.95 5.07 -13.64
CA SER A 117 -5.16 5.98 -14.77
C SER A 117 -3.88 6.36 -15.50
N GLY A 118 -2.73 6.35 -14.83
CA GLY A 118 -1.48 6.93 -15.35
C GLY A 118 -1.51 8.46 -15.44
N ARG A 119 -2.52 9.11 -14.83
CA ARG A 119 -2.70 10.56 -14.82
C ARG A 119 -2.34 11.15 -13.44
N PRO A 120 -1.92 12.42 -13.37
CA PRO A 120 -1.67 13.06 -12.08
C PRO A 120 -2.95 13.13 -11.23
N VAL A 121 -2.88 12.69 -9.98
CA VAL A 121 -3.98 12.78 -9.01
C VAL A 121 -3.52 13.50 -7.76
N MET A 122 -4.30 14.47 -7.29
CA MET A 122 -3.99 15.29 -6.13
C MET A 122 -4.45 14.59 -4.84
N ALA A 123 -3.55 14.48 -3.86
CA ALA A 123 -3.91 14.03 -2.52
C ALA A 123 -4.39 15.23 -1.70
N ILE A 124 -5.54 15.07 -1.04
CA ILE A 124 -6.08 16.05 -0.09
C ILE A 124 -5.86 15.54 1.33
N GLY A 125 -5.22 16.37 2.15
CA GLY A 125 -5.03 16.16 3.57
C GLY A 125 -3.96 15.14 3.95
N GLY A 126 -2.93 14.96 3.11
CA GLY A 126 -1.78 14.11 3.42
C GLY A 126 -2.11 12.63 3.44
N PHE A 127 -1.56 11.87 4.38
CA PHE A 127 -1.80 10.41 4.43
C PHE A 127 -3.25 10.06 4.83
N ASN A 128 -3.83 10.79 5.80
CA ASN A 128 -5.12 10.46 6.43
C ASN A 128 -6.25 11.49 6.19
N GLY A 129 -6.02 12.53 5.39
CA GLY A 129 -7.01 13.60 5.13
C GLY A 129 -7.02 14.75 6.14
N GLY A 130 -6.09 14.78 7.10
CA GLY A 130 -6.02 15.78 8.17
C GLY A 130 -5.09 16.97 7.91
N ASP A 131 -4.14 16.84 6.97
CA ASP A 131 -3.16 17.89 6.73
C ASP A 131 -3.82 19.12 6.05
N PRO A 132 -3.33 20.34 6.31
CA PRO A 132 -3.82 21.55 5.66
C PRO A 132 -3.25 21.70 4.23
N ALA A 133 -3.31 20.64 3.42
CA ALA A 133 -2.71 20.57 2.10
C ALA A 133 -3.62 19.83 1.10
N PRO A 134 -4.16 20.53 0.08
CA PRO A 134 -4.22 21.99 -0.04
C PRO A 134 -5.17 22.60 1.00
N THR A 135 -5.07 23.91 1.20
CA THR A 135 -6.12 24.66 1.92
C THR A 135 -7.39 24.74 1.06
N LEU A 136 -8.55 24.95 1.68
CA LEU A 136 -9.82 25.14 0.94
C LEU A 136 -9.72 26.30 -0.06
N ALA A 137 -9.06 27.40 0.29
CA ALA A 137 -8.91 28.55 -0.59
C ALA A 137 -8.10 28.21 -1.85
N GLN A 138 -6.98 27.49 -1.70
CA GLN A 138 -6.17 27.03 -2.83
C GLN A 138 -6.92 26.02 -3.70
N PHE A 139 -7.67 25.10 -3.06
CA PHE A 139 -8.48 24.13 -3.80
C PHE A 139 -9.52 24.82 -4.67
N LYS A 140 -10.27 25.78 -4.11
CA LYS A 140 -11.25 26.60 -4.86
C LYS A 140 -10.61 27.35 -6.01
N GLN A 141 -9.41 27.92 -5.78
CA GLN A 141 -8.68 28.61 -6.82
C GLN A 141 -8.34 27.66 -7.99
N TRP A 142 -7.78 26.49 -7.71
CA TRP A 142 -7.42 25.52 -8.75
C TRP A 142 -8.63 24.96 -9.51
N VAL A 143 -9.77 24.79 -8.83
CA VAL A 143 -11.04 24.45 -9.48
C VAL A 143 -11.48 25.58 -10.41
N SER A 144 -11.46 26.84 -9.95
CA SER A 144 -11.83 27.98 -10.80
C SER A 144 -10.87 28.22 -11.98
N GLU A 145 -9.62 27.79 -11.86
CA GLU A 145 -8.60 27.82 -12.92
C GLU A 145 -8.74 26.62 -13.88
N GLY A 146 -9.67 25.69 -13.65
CA GLY A 146 -9.87 24.49 -14.46
C GLY A 146 -8.72 23.48 -14.36
N ARG A 147 -7.96 23.49 -13.26
CA ARG A 147 -6.76 22.65 -13.09
C ARG A 147 -7.05 21.28 -12.52
N ILE A 148 -8.26 21.05 -12.01
CA ILE A 148 -8.71 19.79 -11.43
C ILE A 148 -9.99 19.37 -12.16
N ALA A 149 -10.01 18.19 -12.78
CA ALA A 149 -11.20 17.72 -13.50
C ALA A 149 -12.23 17.08 -12.56
N TYR A 150 -11.80 16.17 -11.69
CA TYR A 150 -12.71 15.42 -10.83
C TYR A 150 -12.34 15.50 -9.33
N PHE A 151 -13.33 15.38 -8.46
CA PHE A 151 -13.14 15.02 -7.06
C PHE A 151 -13.75 13.63 -6.81
N VAL A 152 -12.99 12.74 -6.18
CA VAL A 152 -13.44 11.36 -5.88
C VAL A 152 -13.54 11.20 -4.36
N SER A 153 -14.77 11.14 -3.84
CA SER A 153 -15.02 11.08 -2.39
C SER A 153 -14.82 9.67 -1.82
N GLU A 154 -15.11 8.64 -2.61
CA GLU A 154 -15.07 7.24 -2.19
C GLU A 154 -14.39 6.37 -3.25
N CYS A 155 -13.10 6.13 -3.10
CA CYS A 155 -12.38 5.14 -3.90
C CYS A 155 -12.59 3.74 -3.32
N GLY A 156 -13.76 3.13 -3.55
CA GLY A 156 -13.99 1.68 -3.42
C GLY A 156 -13.48 1.01 -2.13
N MET A 157 -13.50 1.72 -1.00
CA MET A 157 -13.14 1.15 0.29
C MET A 157 -14.31 0.29 0.78
N GLY A 158 -14.29 -0.99 0.39
CA GLY A 158 -15.14 -2.01 0.97
C GLY A 158 -15.01 -2.00 2.49
N GLY A 159 -16.10 -1.64 3.17
CA GLY A 159 -16.41 -1.98 4.57
C GLY A 159 -15.28 -1.83 5.59
N GLY A 160 -15.07 -0.62 6.10
CA GLY A 160 -14.17 -0.42 7.25
C GLY A 160 -14.16 1.02 7.78
N MET A 161 -15.25 1.41 8.46
CA MET A 161 -15.39 2.65 9.23
C MET A 161 -15.16 3.98 8.48
N GLY A 162 -16.28 4.56 8.01
CA GLY A 162 -16.35 6.00 7.78
C GLY A 162 -17.39 6.46 6.78
N GLY A 163 -18.65 6.04 6.94
CA GLY A 163 -19.78 6.74 6.29
C GLY A 163 -19.89 8.22 6.74
N PRO A 164 -20.85 8.97 6.19
CA PRO A 164 -20.90 10.43 6.24
C PRO A 164 -20.86 10.93 7.69
N GLY A 165 -19.73 11.51 8.08
CA GLY A 165 -19.43 11.83 9.48
C GLY A 165 -18.18 11.12 9.97
N GLY A 166 -17.01 11.59 9.49
CA GLY A 166 -15.71 11.18 10.02
C GLY A 166 -15.67 11.32 11.55
N GLY A 167 -15.16 10.30 12.23
CA GLY A 167 -15.12 10.23 13.69
C GLY A 167 -14.52 11.49 14.35
N PRO A 168 -14.86 11.72 15.63
CA PRO A 168 -14.51 12.94 16.36
C PRO A 168 -12.99 13.11 16.38
N GLY A 169 -12.49 14.09 15.60
CA GLY A 169 -11.07 14.38 15.44
C GLY A 169 -10.59 14.58 14.00
N ARG A 170 -11.40 14.28 12.97
CA ARG A 170 -11.09 14.64 11.56
C ARG A 170 -11.45 16.10 11.23
N SER A 171 -10.97 17.05 12.04
CA SER A 171 -11.06 18.48 11.72
C SER A 171 -9.79 18.89 10.96
N GLY A 172 -9.90 19.04 9.64
CA GLY A 172 -8.79 19.41 8.75
C GLY A 172 -9.28 19.74 7.35
N SER A 173 -8.44 20.37 6.52
CA SER A 173 -8.85 20.93 5.21
C SER A 173 -9.50 19.93 4.27
N GLY A 174 -9.22 18.62 4.39
CA GLY A 174 -9.94 17.61 3.61
C GLY A 174 -11.43 17.52 3.90
N SER A 175 -11.84 17.68 5.16
CA SER A 175 -13.26 17.69 5.55
C SER A 175 -13.98 18.95 5.01
N GLU A 176 -13.30 20.10 5.04
CA GLU A 176 -13.80 21.37 4.52
C GLU A 176 -13.94 21.34 2.98
N ILE A 177 -12.96 20.75 2.29
CA ILE A 177 -12.99 20.59 0.83
C ILE A 177 -14.10 19.62 0.42
N SER A 178 -14.24 18.46 1.06
CA SER A 178 -15.32 17.51 0.76
C SER A 178 -16.70 18.16 0.91
N SER A 179 -16.92 18.82 2.05
CA SER A 179 -18.19 19.51 2.32
C SER A 179 -18.49 20.61 1.31
N TRP A 180 -17.47 21.35 0.89
CA TRP A 180 -17.63 22.37 -0.13
C TRP A 180 -17.94 21.75 -1.50
N VAL A 181 -17.25 20.68 -1.91
CA VAL A 181 -17.52 20.02 -3.19
C VAL A 181 -18.94 19.46 -3.22
N GLU A 182 -19.35 18.73 -2.19
CA GLU A 182 -20.69 18.16 -2.06
C GLU A 182 -21.80 19.20 -2.09
N ALA A 183 -21.53 20.42 -1.62
CA ALA A 183 -22.49 21.51 -1.63
C ALA A 183 -22.55 22.30 -2.95
N ASN A 184 -21.52 22.19 -3.81
CA ASN A 184 -21.38 23.04 -5.01
C ASN A 184 -21.43 22.24 -6.32
N PHE A 185 -21.23 20.92 -6.28
CA PHE A 185 -21.15 20.06 -7.46
C PHE A 185 -22.09 18.87 -7.32
N GLU A 186 -22.56 18.36 -8.47
CA GLU A 186 -23.42 17.18 -8.51
C GLU A 186 -22.56 15.90 -8.47
N GLY A 187 -22.85 15.04 -7.49
CA GLY A 187 -22.20 13.74 -7.36
C GLY A 187 -22.78 12.73 -8.33
N THR A 188 -21.92 12.09 -9.12
CA THR A 188 -22.26 11.01 -10.04
C THR A 188 -21.52 9.73 -9.65
N THR A 189 -22.02 8.57 -10.06
CA THR A 189 -21.35 7.30 -9.80
C THR A 189 -20.67 6.78 -11.07
N ILE A 190 -19.35 6.63 -11.03
CA ILE A 190 -18.56 6.04 -12.12
C ILE A 190 -17.90 4.76 -11.62
N GLY A 191 -18.32 3.63 -12.17
CA GLY A 191 -17.78 2.31 -11.84
C GLY A 191 -17.73 2.03 -10.32
N GLY A 192 -18.78 2.43 -9.60
CA GLY A 192 -18.96 2.21 -8.17
C GLY A 192 -18.33 3.27 -7.24
N ALA A 193 -17.60 4.25 -7.77
CA ALA A 193 -17.07 5.37 -6.99
C ALA A 193 -17.96 6.62 -7.15
N THR A 194 -18.09 7.40 -6.08
CA THR A 194 -18.75 8.71 -6.12
C THR A 194 -17.76 9.77 -6.61
N VAL A 195 -18.10 10.42 -7.72
CA VAL A 195 -17.26 11.36 -8.48
C VAL A 195 -18.03 12.66 -8.73
N TYR A 196 -17.37 13.78 -8.52
CA TYR A 196 -17.89 15.13 -8.77
C TYR A 196 -17.05 15.75 -9.90
N ASP A 197 -17.71 16.22 -10.95
CA ASP A 197 -17.05 16.97 -12.03
C ASP A 197 -16.85 18.43 -11.57
N LEU A 198 -15.62 18.92 -11.62
CA LEU A 198 -15.24 20.24 -11.11
C LEU A 198 -15.05 21.29 -12.22
N ARG A 199 -15.37 20.95 -13.47
CA ARG A 199 -15.19 21.81 -14.65
C ARG A 199 -16.41 22.66 -14.96
#